data_AF-A0A3D4MA05-F1
#
_entry.id   AF-A0A3D4MA05-F1
#
_cell.length_a   1.000
_cell.length_b   1.000
_cell.length_c   1.000
_cell.angle_alpha   90.00
_cell.angle_beta   90.00
_cell.angle_gamma   90.00
#
_symmetry.space_group_name_H-M   'P 1'
#
loop_
_entity.id
_entity.type
_entity.pdbx_description
1 polymer ?
#
loop_
_entity_poly.entity_id
_entity_poly.type
_entity_poly.pdbx_seq_one_letter_code
_entity_poly.pdbx_strand_id
1 'polypeptide(L)'
;MDEGKYDESIKLLREAQKLDPDDINYPYELAYAYYAKKDYKKAKKYLEGILDHKDINDRVYQMLGNTYDNMGDSEKAIETYEAGIKLFPKSGNLYLEMGVMQMGKDDFNRALYYWEKGIEVAPGFSSNYYWAAKIYCSSTEEVWGMIYGEIFMNLERNSRRTAEISKLLYDTYKSEITFSGDTSVSVSFSQNATINIDDLKDPGKFKLPFGVGAYEPTLSLAVISVKTIDIHTLDKIRSTFVDNYFSMGLDKNYPNVLFSYQKKLKEAGHLEAYNHWILMKGDEDAFDNWQAENKEKWDNFVLWFSENGLKLNDGNKFYRGQY
;
A
#
# COMPACT_ATOMS: atom_id res chain seq x y z
N MET A 1 14.72 10.85 -21.10
CA MET A 1 15.47 10.99 -19.83
C MET A 1 15.88 9.64 -19.26
N ASP A 2 15.14 8.58 -19.61
CA ASP A 2 15.29 7.21 -19.10
C ASP A 2 16.65 6.55 -19.36
N GLU A 3 17.41 7.01 -20.37
CA GLU A 3 18.79 6.55 -20.63
C GLU A 3 19.87 7.35 -19.86
N GLY A 4 19.48 8.24 -18.94
CA GLY A 4 20.42 9.10 -18.20
C GLY A 4 21.03 10.26 -19.02
N LYS A 5 20.58 10.46 -20.27
CA LYS A 5 21.02 11.52 -21.18
C LYS A 5 20.37 12.87 -20.88
N TYR A 6 20.57 13.38 -19.66
CA TYR A 6 19.90 14.58 -19.17
C TYR A 6 20.29 15.86 -19.93
N ASP A 7 21.56 16.00 -20.35
CA ASP A 7 22.01 17.21 -21.05
C ASP A 7 21.42 17.36 -22.46
N GLU A 8 21.33 16.26 -23.20
CA GLU A 8 20.64 16.24 -24.49
C GLU A 8 19.16 16.53 -24.33
N SER A 9 18.52 15.92 -23.33
CA SER A 9 17.12 16.18 -22.98
C SER A 9 16.86 17.65 -22.67
N ILE A 10 17.72 18.28 -21.87
CA ILE A 10 17.60 19.70 -21.52
C ILE A 10 17.69 20.58 -22.78
N LYS A 11 18.58 20.24 -23.73
CA LYS A 11 18.69 20.98 -24.99
C LYS A 11 17.39 20.90 -25.79
N LEU A 12 16.87 19.69 -25.99
CA LEU A 12 15.63 19.46 -26.75
C LEU A 12 14.42 20.11 -26.07
N LEU A 13 14.28 19.97 -24.74
CA LEU A 13 13.19 20.58 -23.98
C LEU A 13 13.19 22.11 -24.06
N ARG A 14 14.37 22.74 -24.07
CA ARG A 14 14.49 24.20 -24.26
C ARG A 14 14.12 24.65 -25.67
N GLU A 15 14.39 23.82 -26.68
CA GLU A 15 13.96 24.10 -28.05
C GLU A 15 12.44 23.93 -28.17
N ALA A 16 11.88 22.87 -27.60
CA ALA A 16 10.44 22.63 -27.56
C ALA A 16 9.66 23.74 -26.82
N GLN A 17 10.15 24.17 -25.66
CA GLN A 17 9.56 25.29 -24.91
C GLN A 17 9.54 26.61 -25.71
N LYS A 18 10.49 26.83 -26.62
CA LYS A 18 10.45 28.03 -27.50
C LYS A 18 9.38 27.92 -28.56
N LEU A 19 9.07 26.71 -29.02
CA LEU A 19 8.05 26.45 -30.04
C LEU A 19 6.65 26.51 -29.44
N ASP A 20 6.49 26.05 -28.21
CA ASP A 20 5.24 26.10 -27.46
C ASP A 20 5.48 26.54 -26.01
N PRO A 21 5.45 27.86 -25.75
CA PRO A 21 5.77 28.41 -24.43
C PRO A 21 4.69 28.22 -23.35
N ASP A 22 3.46 27.84 -23.71
CA ASP A 22 2.31 27.71 -22.79
C ASP A 22 2.19 26.29 -22.23
N ASP A 23 2.93 25.31 -22.75
CA ASP A 23 2.89 23.95 -22.22
C ASP A 23 3.73 23.83 -20.94
N ILE A 24 3.06 23.63 -19.80
CA ILE A 24 3.65 23.43 -18.47
C ILE A 24 4.55 22.19 -18.38
N ASN A 25 4.39 21.21 -19.27
CA ASN A 25 5.19 20.00 -19.23
C ASN A 25 6.66 20.30 -19.51
N TYR A 26 7.01 21.22 -20.42
CA TYR A 26 8.42 21.52 -20.68
C TYR A 26 9.21 22.06 -19.48
N PRO A 27 8.75 23.11 -18.77
CA PRO A 27 9.41 23.56 -17.54
C PRO A 27 9.40 22.50 -16.43
N TYR A 28 8.34 21.69 -16.31
CA TYR A 28 8.31 20.57 -15.36
C TYR A 28 9.39 19.51 -15.68
N GLU A 29 9.49 19.07 -16.93
CA GLU A 29 10.48 18.07 -17.35
C GLU A 29 11.92 18.64 -17.30
N LEU A 30 12.10 19.94 -17.56
CA LEU A 30 13.38 20.62 -17.32
C LEU A 30 13.74 20.58 -15.84
N ALA A 31 12.78 20.87 -14.95
CA ALA A 31 13.00 20.78 -13.53
C ALA A 31 13.36 19.36 -13.09
N TYR A 32 12.67 18.34 -13.59
CA TYR A 32 12.97 16.94 -13.33
C TYR A 32 14.38 16.57 -13.80
N ALA A 33 14.79 16.98 -15.00
CA ALA A 33 16.15 16.75 -15.50
C ALA A 33 17.21 17.41 -14.61
N TYR A 34 16.97 18.64 -14.16
CA TYR A 34 17.88 19.32 -13.22
C TYR A 34 17.91 18.67 -11.84
N TYR A 35 16.76 18.23 -11.34
CA TYR A 35 16.64 17.48 -10.08
C TYR A 35 17.43 16.17 -10.15
N ALA A 36 17.29 15.40 -11.23
CA ALA A 36 18.05 14.17 -11.46
C ALA A 36 19.57 14.41 -11.53
N LYS A 37 19.98 15.58 -12.07
CA LYS A 37 21.38 16.05 -12.05
C LYS A 37 21.84 16.65 -10.72
N LYS A 38 20.97 16.66 -9.69
CA LYS A 38 21.19 17.30 -8.38
C LYS A 38 21.43 18.82 -8.45
N ASP A 39 21.05 19.46 -9.55
CA ASP A 39 21.02 20.92 -9.68
C ASP A 39 19.67 21.45 -9.18
N TYR A 40 19.44 21.27 -7.88
CA TYR A 40 18.18 21.60 -7.23
C TYR A 40 17.84 23.10 -7.33
N LYS A 41 18.85 23.97 -7.43
CA LYS A 41 18.65 25.41 -7.63
C LYS A 41 17.95 25.71 -8.96
N LYS A 42 18.36 25.04 -10.05
CA LYS A 42 17.68 25.19 -11.34
C LYS A 42 16.32 24.52 -11.33
N ALA A 43 16.20 23.32 -10.77
CA ALA A 43 14.92 22.63 -10.65
C ALA A 43 13.86 23.52 -9.97
N LYS A 44 14.22 24.07 -8.81
CA LYS A 44 13.39 25.01 -8.05
C LYS A 44 12.93 26.20 -8.88
N LYS A 45 13.86 26.83 -9.61
CA LYS A 45 13.55 28.00 -10.46
C LYS A 45 12.51 27.67 -11.54
N TYR A 46 12.62 26.51 -12.19
CA TYR A 46 11.66 26.11 -13.21
C TYR A 46 10.29 25.80 -12.61
N LEU A 47 10.24 25.14 -11.45
CA LEU A 47 9.00 24.79 -10.74
C LEU A 47 8.28 26.03 -10.17
N GLU A 48 9.00 26.94 -9.53
CA GLU A 48 8.45 28.20 -9.03
C GLU A 48 7.87 29.05 -10.17
N GLY A 49 8.50 29.02 -11.34
CA GLY A 49 8.06 29.76 -12.51
C GLY A 49 6.73 29.30 -13.13
N ILE A 50 6.19 28.16 -12.69
CA ILE A 50 4.94 27.59 -13.21
C ILE A 50 3.84 27.42 -12.16
N LEU A 51 4.04 27.89 -10.93
CA LEU A 51 3.04 27.73 -9.85
C LEU A 51 1.70 28.41 -10.14
N ASP A 52 1.71 29.50 -10.90
CA ASP A 52 0.49 30.23 -11.30
C ASP A 52 -0.08 29.77 -12.65
N HIS A 53 0.44 28.68 -13.22
CA HIS A 53 -0.01 28.18 -14.51
C HIS A 53 -1.41 27.55 -14.41
N LYS A 54 -2.27 27.75 -15.42
CA LYS A 54 -3.67 27.25 -15.43
C LYS A 54 -3.78 25.72 -15.29
N ASP A 55 -2.81 25.00 -15.84
CA ASP A 55 -2.75 23.53 -15.84
C ASP A 55 -1.89 22.96 -14.71
N ILE A 56 -1.68 23.73 -13.64
CA ILE A 56 -0.96 23.30 -12.44
C ILE A 56 -1.62 22.05 -11.83
N ASN A 57 -0.78 21.13 -11.34
CA ASN A 57 -1.21 19.90 -10.71
C ASN A 57 -0.29 19.53 -9.54
N ASP A 58 -0.72 18.52 -8.79
CA ASP A 58 -0.03 18.01 -7.60
C ASP A 58 1.40 17.53 -7.83
N ARG A 59 1.73 17.00 -9.03
CA ARG A 59 3.11 16.58 -9.35
C ARG A 59 4.11 17.72 -9.29
N VAL A 60 3.69 18.95 -9.61
CA VAL A 60 4.55 20.15 -9.51
C VAL A 60 4.86 20.47 -8.04
N TYR A 61 3.85 20.45 -7.17
CA TYR A 61 4.04 20.64 -5.73
C TYR A 61 4.90 19.54 -5.12
N GLN A 62 4.70 18.29 -5.52
CA GLN A 62 5.53 17.17 -5.08
C GLN A 62 6.99 17.38 -5.49
N MET A 63 7.25 17.68 -6.77
CA MET A 63 8.61 17.90 -7.26
C MET A 63 9.28 19.10 -6.58
N LEU A 64 8.53 20.18 -6.33
CA LEU A 64 9.05 21.38 -5.68
C LEU A 64 9.37 21.11 -4.21
N GLY A 65 8.49 20.45 -3.48
CA GLY A 65 8.77 20.06 -2.10
C GLY A 65 9.95 19.10 -2.01
N ASN A 66 10.04 18.11 -2.91
CA ASN A 66 11.17 17.18 -2.97
C ASN A 66 12.47 17.93 -3.28
N THR A 67 12.41 18.94 -4.16
CA THR A 67 13.54 19.82 -4.46
C THR A 67 13.98 20.63 -3.23
N TYR A 68 13.04 21.16 -2.45
CA TYR A 68 13.34 21.86 -1.20
C TYR A 68 13.98 20.94 -0.16
N ASP A 69 13.44 19.74 0.02
CA ASP A 69 13.97 18.77 0.98
C ASP A 69 15.39 18.34 0.61
N ASN A 70 15.66 18.07 -0.68
CA ASN A 70 17.01 17.76 -1.16
C ASN A 70 17.99 18.94 -1.06
N MET A 71 17.49 20.17 -0.93
CA MET A 71 18.30 21.35 -0.61
C MET A 71 18.55 21.50 0.91
N GLY A 72 17.98 20.64 1.74
CA GLY A 72 18.03 20.70 3.20
C GLY A 72 17.02 21.66 3.82
N ASP A 73 16.06 22.17 3.04
CA ASP A 73 15.02 23.09 3.49
C ASP A 73 13.70 22.34 3.74
N SER A 74 13.72 21.44 4.72
CA SER A 74 12.58 20.55 5.01
C SER A 74 11.34 21.31 5.51
N GLU A 75 11.50 22.51 6.08
CA GLU A 75 10.37 23.37 6.45
C GLU A 75 9.61 23.82 5.20
N LYS A 76 10.31 24.37 4.19
CA LYS A 76 9.65 24.73 2.93
C LYS A 76 9.13 23.54 2.15
N ALA A 77 9.77 22.38 2.26
CA ALA A 77 9.24 21.15 1.66
C ALA A 77 7.84 20.85 2.21
N ILE A 78 7.69 20.86 3.54
CA ILE A 78 6.41 20.66 4.23
C ILE A 78 5.40 21.74 3.83
N GLU A 79 5.76 23.02 3.87
CA GLU A 79 4.87 24.13 3.44
C GLU A 79 4.39 23.95 1.99
N THR A 80 5.28 23.49 1.11
CA THR A 80 4.97 23.25 -0.31
C THR A 80 3.99 22.09 -0.45
N TYR A 81 4.20 20.98 0.26
CA TYR A 81 3.27 19.85 0.25
C TYR A 81 1.91 20.25 0.83
N GLU A 82 1.88 21.00 1.93
CA GLU A 82 0.64 21.50 2.53
C GLU A 82 -0.13 22.43 1.59
N ALA A 83 0.56 23.33 0.89
CA ALA A 83 -0.04 24.18 -0.14
C ALA A 83 -0.62 23.34 -1.29
N GLY A 84 0.11 22.31 -1.74
CA GLY A 84 -0.36 21.36 -2.74
C GLY A 84 -1.60 20.60 -2.28
N ILE A 85 -1.63 20.10 -1.03
CA ILE A 85 -2.77 19.35 -0.47
C ILE A 85 -4.01 20.24 -0.38
N LYS A 86 -3.86 21.53 -0.06
CA LYS A 86 -4.99 22.48 -0.04
C LYS A 86 -5.65 22.63 -1.41
N LEU A 87 -4.87 22.59 -2.49
CA LEU A 87 -5.38 22.69 -3.87
C LEU A 87 -5.82 21.34 -4.45
N PHE A 88 -5.12 20.27 -4.08
CA PHE A 88 -5.31 18.91 -4.59
C PHE A 88 -5.53 17.93 -3.42
N PRO A 89 -6.67 18.01 -2.72
CA PRO A 89 -6.93 17.20 -1.52
C PRO A 89 -7.08 15.69 -1.80
N LYS A 90 -7.13 15.27 -3.06
CA LYS A 90 -7.14 13.86 -3.48
C LYS A 90 -5.77 13.35 -3.98
N SER A 91 -4.70 14.07 -3.66
CA SER A 91 -3.35 13.74 -4.14
C SER A 91 -2.64 12.72 -3.24
N GLY A 92 -2.68 11.44 -3.62
CA GLY A 92 -2.00 10.37 -2.88
C GLY A 92 -0.50 10.58 -2.75
N ASN A 93 0.16 11.18 -3.75
CA ASN A 93 1.59 11.45 -3.74
C ASN A 93 1.99 12.59 -2.79
N LEU A 94 1.17 13.63 -2.60
CA LEU A 94 1.48 14.67 -1.61
C LEU A 94 1.33 14.15 -0.17
N TYR A 95 0.32 13.32 0.10
CA TYR A 95 0.18 12.63 1.37
C TYR A 95 1.34 11.65 1.64
N LEU A 96 1.83 10.98 0.60
CA LEU A 96 3.03 10.14 0.67
C LEU A 96 4.22 10.94 1.18
N GLU A 97 4.55 12.07 0.53
CA GLU A 97 5.72 12.86 0.91
C GLU A 97 5.58 13.44 2.31
N MET A 98 4.39 13.88 2.71
CA MET A 98 4.13 14.30 4.10
C MET A 98 4.45 13.18 5.08
N GLY A 99 4.00 11.95 4.81
CA GLY A 99 4.33 10.81 5.67
C GLY A 99 5.84 10.49 5.70
N VAL A 100 6.53 10.59 4.57
CA VAL A 100 8.00 10.42 4.48
C VAL A 100 8.71 11.50 5.31
N MET A 101 8.26 12.75 5.26
CA MET A 101 8.82 13.84 6.06
C MET A 101 8.65 13.61 7.57
N GLN A 102 7.51 13.06 8.01
CA GLN A 102 7.31 12.74 9.42
C GLN A 102 8.12 11.52 9.85
N MET A 103 8.25 10.51 8.98
CA MET A 103 9.11 9.35 9.23
C MET A 103 10.58 9.78 9.38
N GLY A 104 11.07 10.72 8.56
CA GLY A 104 12.42 11.28 8.70
C GLY A 104 12.66 12.05 10.01
N LYS A 105 11.58 12.37 10.76
CA LYS A 105 11.60 12.96 12.10
C LYS A 105 11.35 11.92 13.20
N ASP A 106 11.37 10.63 12.88
CA ASP A 106 11.02 9.50 13.75
C ASP A 106 9.58 9.58 14.34
N ASP A 107 8.70 10.39 13.74
CA ASP A 107 7.29 10.49 14.15
C ASP A 107 6.43 9.52 13.33
N PHE A 108 6.52 8.23 13.69
CA PHE A 108 5.81 7.15 13.00
C PHE A 108 4.29 7.29 13.08
N ASN A 109 3.75 7.87 14.17
CA ASN A 109 2.32 8.09 14.33
C ASN A 109 1.81 9.11 13.33
N ARG A 110 2.51 10.25 13.16
CA ARG A 110 2.14 11.22 12.13
C ARG A 110 2.42 10.71 10.72
N ALA A 111 3.46 9.91 10.53
CA ALA A 111 3.73 9.29 9.23
C ALA A 111 2.55 8.39 8.79
N LEU A 112 2.10 7.50 9.69
CA LEU A 112 0.91 6.67 9.48
C LEU A 112 -0.33 7.51 9.20
N TYR A 113 -0.58 8.58 9.98
CA TYR A 113 -1.71 9.47 9.74
C TYR A 113 -1.76 9.99 8.30
N TYR A 114 -0.64 10.49 7.77
CA TYR A 114 -0.61 11.02 6.41
C TYR A 114 -0.75 9.93 5.35
N TRP A 115 -0.08 8.78 5.50
CA TRP A 115 -0.26 7.68 4.56
C TRP A 115 -1.68 7.11 4.56
N GLU A 116 -2.33 7.02 5.72
CA GLU A 116 -3.73 6.61 5.83
C GLU A 116 -4.69 7.64 5.20
N LYS A 117 -4.42 8.93 5.36
CA LYS A 117 -5.16 9.96 4.63
C LYS A 117 -4.97 9.83 3.12
N GLY A 118 -3.75 9.54 2.67
CA GLY A 118 -3.46 9.24 1.27
C GLY A 118 -4.20 8.02 0.73
N ILE A 119 -4.29 6.93 1.52
CA ILE A 119 -5.09 5.74 1.21
C ILE A 119 -6.58 6.11 1.12
N GLU A 120 -7.08 6.92 2.07
CA GLU A 120 -8.48 7.32 2.12
C GLU A 120 -8.89 8.12 0.87
N VAL A 121 -8.08 9.10 0.44
CA VAL A 121 -8.45 10.02 -0.65
C VAL A 121 -8.01 9.55 -2.04
N ALA A 122 -7.02 8.67 -2.11
CA ALA A 122 -6.44 8.14 -3.34
C ALA A 122 -6.16 6.63 -3.20
N PRO A 123 -7.20 5.79 -3.07
CA PRO A 123 -7.04 4.38 -2.73
C PRO A 123 -6.36 3.54 -3.82
N GLY A 124 -6.18 4.07 -5.03
CA GLY A 124 -5.39 3.45 -6.10
C GLY A 124 -3.88 3.76 -6.04
N PHE A 125 -3.44 4.65 -5.15
CA PHE A 125 -2.03 5.05 -5.06
C PHE A 125 -1.24 4.11 -4.14
N SER A 126 -0.55 3.14 -4.74
CA SER A 126 0.10 2.01 -4.05
C SER A 126 1.10 2.42 -2.96
N SER A 127 1.86 3.50 -3.17
CA SER A 127 3.00 3.82 -2.30
C SER A 127 2.59 4.18 -0.86
N ASN A 128 1.38 4.68 -0.62
CA ASN A 128 0.90 4.91 0.75
C ASN A 128 0.69 3.59 1.50
N TYR A 129 0.14 2.57 0.83
CA TYR A 129 -0.03 1.23 1.39
C TYR A 129 1.32 0.57 1.69
N TYR A 130 2.31 0.72 0.81
CA TYR A 130 3.65 0.17 1.01
C TYR A 130 4.26 0.63 2.34
N TRP A 131 4.27 1.94 2.59
CA TRP A 131 4.85 2.48 3.82
C TRP A 131 4.02 2.18 5.06
N ALA A 132 2.69 2.31 4.98
CA ALA A 132 1.81 1.94 6.08
C ALA A 132 1.97 0.47 6.46
N ALA A 133 2.04 -0.44 5.47
CA ALA A 133 2.21 -1.86 5.71
C ALA A 133 3.51 -2.17 6.46
N LYS A 134 4.62 -1.56 6.05
CA LYS A 134 5.92 -1.72 6.71
C LYS A 134 5.89 -1.33 8.18
N ILE A 135 5.26 -0.20 8.51
CA ILE A 135 5.16 0.24 9.90
C ILE A 135 4.20 -0.67 10.67
N TYR A 136 3.04 -0.99 10.12
CA TYR A 136 2.04 -1.79 10.85
C TYR A 136 2.50 -3.21 11.13
N CYS A 137 3.13 -3.91 10.17
CA CYS A 137 3.69 -5.26 10.39
C CYS A 137 4.82 -5.31 11.44
N SER A 138 5.39 -4.16 11.83
CA SER A 138 6.38 -4.05 12.92
C SER A 138 5.82 -3.34 14.15
N SER A 139 4.50 -3.15 14.21
CA SER A 139 3.76 -2.53 15.31
C SER A 139 2.86 -3.57 15.96
N THR A 140 2.26 -3.25 17.10
CA THR A 140 1.27 -4.11 17.79
C THR A 140 -0.09 -4.24 17.07
N GLU A 141 -0.20 -3.71 15.86
CA GLU A 141 -1.42 -3.63 15.06
C GLU A 141 -1.15 -4.21 13.65
N GLU A 142 -0.51 -5.37 13.63
CA GLU A 142 -0.04 -6.11 12.45
C GLU A 142 -1.18 -6.39 11.46
N VAL A 143 -2.42 -6.51 11.94
CA VAL A 143 -3.62 -6.72 11.11
C VAL A 143 -3.75 -5.70 9.98
N TRP A 144 -3.46 -4.42 10.25
CA TRP A 144 -3.50 -3.39 9.21
C TRP A 144 -2.35 -3.55 8.22
N GLY A 145 -1.19 -4.00 8.71
CA GLY A 145 -0.04 -4.32 7.90
C GLY A 145 -0.32 -5.45 6.91
N MET A 146 -1.00 -6.50 7.39
CA MET A 146 -1.42 -7.63 6.55
C MET A 146 -2.35 -7.19 5.42
N ILE A 147 -3.35 -6.36 5.74
CA ILE A 147 -4.34 -5.92 4.74
C ILE A 147 -3.74 -4.91 3.77
N TYR A 148 -3.05 -3.88 4.27
CA TYR A 148 -2.43 -2.88 3.41
C TYR A 148 -1.30 -3.45 2.56
N GLY A 149 -0.50 -4.37 3.12
CA GLY A 149 0.56 -5.05 2.38
C GLY A 149 0.00 -5.88 1.24
N GLU A 150 -1.07 -6.63 1.47
CA GLU A 150 -1.71 -7.41 0.42
C GLU A 150 -2.42 -6.53 -0.64
N ILE A 151 -3.07 -5.43 -0.23
CA ILE A 151 -3.60 -4.44 -1.18
C ILE A 151 -2.47 -3.85 -2.03
N PHE A 152 -1.35 -3.48 -1.41
CA PHE A 152 -0.16 -2.98 -2.12
C PHE A 152 0.32 -3.97 -3.18
N MET A 153 0.44 -5.26 -2.82
CA MET A 153 0.85 -6.32 -3.76
C MET A 153 -0.09 -6.41 -4.97
N ASN A 154 -1.39 -6.14 -4.80
CA ASN A 154 -2.34 -6.15 -5.91
C ASN A 154 -2.22 -4.91 -6.82
N LEU A 155 -1.90 -3.74 -6.26
CA LEU A 155 -1.80 -2.47 -6.98
C LEU A 155 -0.47 -2.33 -7.72
N GLU A 156 0.61 -2.89 -7.18
CA GLU A 156 1.96 -2.83 -7.76
C GLU A 156 2.47 -4.25 -8.04
N ARG A 157 3.09 -4.45 -9.20
CA ARG A 157 3.53 -5.78 -9.64
C ARG A 157 5.00 -5.75 -10.05
N ASN A 158 5.70 -6.85 -9.80
CA ASN A 158 7.05 -7.12 -10.31
C ASN A 158 8.09 -6.03 -9.97
N SER A 159 8.10 -5.57 -8.71
CA SER A 159 9.07 -4.60 -8.21
C SER A 159 9.86 -5.15 -7.02
N ARG A 160 11.01 -4.53 -6.71
CA ARG A 160 11.74 -4.82 -5.47
C ARG A 160 10.85 -4.65 -4.23
N ARG A 161 9.95 -3.66 -4.24
CA ARG A 161 9.02 -3.41 -3.13
C ARG A 161 8.01 -4.55 -2.96
N THR A 162 7.53 -5.13 -4.06
CA THR A 162 6.64 -6.31 -3.99
C THR A 162 7.35 -7.52 -3.40
N ALA A 163 8.64 -7.71 -3.69
CA ALA A 163 9.42 -8.78 -3.06
C ALA A 163 9.57 -8.57 -1.54
N GLU A 164 9.82 -7.32 -1.12
CA GLU A 164 9.92 -6.96 0.29
C GLU A 164 8.60 -7.19 1.05
N ILE A 165 7.47 -6.72 0.51
CA ILE A 165 6.16 -6.91 1.15
C ILE A 165 5.73 -8.37 1.15
N SER A 166 5.99 -9.12 0.07
CA SER A 166 5.70 -10.57 0.03
C SER A 166 6.39 -11.32 1.18
N LYS A 167 7.68 -11.02 1.40
CA LYS A 167 8.43 -11.60 2.51
C LYS A 167 7.89 -11.15 3.87
N LEU A 168 7.62 -9.85 4.02
CA LEU A 168 7.10 -9.28 5.26
C LEU A 168 5.78 -9.94 5.67
N LEU A 169 4.84 -10.11 4.75
CA LEU A 169 3.55 -10.77 5.01
C LEU A 169 3.74 -12.21 5.50
N TYR A 170 4.62 -12.99 4.87
CA TYR A 170 4.92 -14.35 5.31
C TYR A 170 5.56 -14.37 6.70
N ASP A 171 6.57 -13.53 6.93
CA ASP A 171 7.27 -13.46 8.21
C ASP A 171 6.32 -13.05 9.35
N THR A 172 5.40 -12.10 9.10
CA THR A 172 4.37 -11.69 10.06
C THR A 172 3.39 -12.82 10.36
N TYR A 173 2.93 -13.60 9.38
CA TYR A 173 2.13 -14.79 9.68
C TYR A 173 2.86 -15.78 10.58
N LYS A 174 4.16 -15.97 10.34
CA LYS A 174 4.99 -16.92 11.08
C LYS A 174 5.34 -16.44 12.50
N SER A 175 5.42 -15.13 12.73
CA SER A 175 5.63 -14.56 14.07
C SER A 175 4.34 -14.56 14.89
N GLU A 176 3.22 -14.19 14.28
CA GLU A 176 1.95 -13.95 14.99
C GLU A 176 1.09 -15.20 15.16
N ILE A 177 1.39 -16.29 14.47
CA ILE A 177 0.77 -17.60 14.68
C ILE A 177 1.79 -18.55 15.32
N THR A 178 1.64 -18.79 16.62
CA THR A 178 2.58 -19.61 17.39
C THR A 178 1.92 -20.87 17.93
N PHE A 179 2.55 -22.01 17.68
CA PHE A 179 2.15 -23.30 18.24
C PHE A 179 2.97 -23.60 19.50
N SER A 180 2.29 -23.87 20.62
CA SER A 180 2.92 -24.24 21.89
C SER A 180 2.65 -25.71 22.17
N GLY A 181 3.56 -26.57 21.73
CA GLY A 181 3.38 -28.02 21.75
C GLY A 181 2.25 -28.47 20.81
N ASP A 182 1.62 -29.61 21.12
CA ASP A 182 0.50 -30.17 20.35
C ASP A 182 -0.88 -29.67 20.82
N THR A 183 -0.93 -28.81 21.86
CA THR A 183 -2.17 -28.53 22.61
C THR A 183 -2.70 -27.11 22.49
N SER A 184 -1.89 -26.14 22.07
CA SER A 184 -2.33 -24.76 21.96
C SER A 184 -1.72 -24.03 20.77
N VAL A 185 -2.52 -23.12 20.22
CA VAL A 185 -2.12 -22.16 19.20
C VAL A 185 -2.53 -20.77 19.64
N SER A 186 -1.66 -19.80 19.43
CA SER A 186 -1.93 -18.38 19.64
C SER A 186 -1.93 -17.66 18.30
N VAL A 187 -2.90 -16.76 18.12
CA VAL A 187 -3.04 -15.88 16.97
C VAL A 187 -3.19 -14.47 17.50
N SER A 188 -2.26 -13.57 17.20
CA SER A 188 -2.22 -12.21 17.75
C SER A 188 -1.73 -11.23 16.68
N PHE A 189 -2.63 -10.44 16.09
CA PHE A 189 -2.32 -9.42 15.08
C PHE A 189 -2.80 -8.02 15.49
N SER A 190 -3.39 -7.89 16.68
CA SER A 190 -3.95 -6.65 17.19
C SER A 190 -3.92 -6.67 18.71
N GLN A 191 -2.82 -6.20 19.29
CA GLN A 191 -2.64 -6.19 20.74
C GLN A 191 -3.33 -4.98 21.41
N ASN A 192 -3.67 -3.94 20.63
CA ASN A 192 -4.28 -2.71 21.13
C ASN A 192 -5.73 -2.57 20.63
N ALA A 193 -6.69 -3.15 21.36
CA ALA A 193 -8.11 -2.93 21.12
C ALA A 193 -8.55 -1.51 21.52
N THR A 194 -8.45 -0.55 20.60
CA THR A 194 -8.89 0.84 20.83
C THR A 194 -10.32 1.02 20.35
N ILE A 195 -11.18 1.56 21.21
CA ILE A 195 -12.58 1.85 20.91
C ILE A 195 -12.76 3.37 20.96
N ASN A 196 -13.46 3.95 19.97
CA ASN A 196 -13.85 5.35 20.04
C ASN A 196 -14.96 5.53 21.09
N ILE A 197 -14.76 6.45 22.03
CA ILE A 197 -15.73 6.75 23.10
C ILE A 197 -17.08 7.20 22.52
N ASP A 198 -17.09 7.84 21.35
CA ASP A 198 -18.33 8.23 20.69
C ASP A 198 -19.17 7.04 20.23
N ASP A 199 -18.54 5.92 19.85
CA ASP A 199 -19.25 4.69 19.45
C ASP A 199 -19.95 4.01 20.63
N LEU A 200 -19.47 4.25 21.86
CA LEU A 200 -20.13 3.76 23.08
C LEU A 200 -21.44 4.50 23.40
N LYS A 201 -21.67 5.67 22.79
CA LYS A 201 -22.87 6.47 23.03
C LYS A 201 -24.10 5.92 22.29
N ASP A 202 -23.90 5.07 21.28
CA ASP A 202 -24.96 4.38 20.55
C ASP A 202 -24.74 2.85 20.59
N PRO A 203 -25.27 2.15 21.62
CA PRO A 203 -25.06 0.72 21.79
C PRO A 203 -25.52 -0.14 20.60
N GLY A 204 -26.43 0.36 19.77
CA GLY A 204 -26.89 -0.32 18.56
C GLY A 204 -25.90 -0.25 17.39
N LYS A 205 -24.89 0.62 17.47
CA LYS A 205 -23.83 0.79 16.47
C LYS A 205 -22.46 0.33 16.96
N PHE A 206 -22.35 -0.06 18.23
CA PHE A 206 -21.10 -0.54 18.79
C PHE A 206 -20.58 -1.76 18.03
N LYS A 207 -19.31 -1.70 17.61
CA LYS A 207 -18.57 -2.80 17.00
C LYS A 207 -17.28 -2.98 17.78
N LEU A 208 -16.86 -4.24 17.95
CA LEU A 208 -15.53 -4.52 18.45
C LEU A 208 -14.49 -4.03 17.43
N PRO A 209 -13.30 -3.59 17.86
CA PRO A 209 -12.21 -3.24 16.96
C PRO A 209 -11.96 -4.39 15.99
N PHE A 210 -11.71 -4.07 14.72
CA PHE A 210 -11.68 -5.06 13.63
C PHE A 210 -10.77 -6.27 13.90
N GLY A 211 -9.60 -6.06 14.50
CA GLY A 211 -8.65 -7.12 14.85
C GLY A 211 -9.29 -8.19 15.74
N VAL A 212 -9.74 -7.79 16.93
CA VAL A 212 -10.32 -8.70 17.93
C VAL A 212 -11.77 -9.11 17.63
N GLY A 213 -12.51 -8.29 16.88
CA GLY A 213 -13.92 -8.50 16.57
C GLY A 213 -14.17 -9.37 15.34
N ALA A 214 -13.23 -9.38 14.40
CA ALA A 214 -13.40 -10.09 13.12
C ALA A 214 -12.14 -10.87 12.73
N TYR A 215 -10.98 -10.23 12.64
CA TYR A 215 -9.81 -10.83 12.01
C TYR A 215 -9.23 -12.01 12.80
N GLU A 216 -8.83 -11.80 14.05
CA GLU A 216 -8.16 -12.82 14.87
C GLU A 216 -9.07 -14.02 15.20
N PRO A 217 -10.36 -13.86 15.58
CA PRO A 217 -11.21 -15.02 15.82
C PRO A 217 -11.42 -15.85 14.54
N THR A 218 -11.60 -15.20 13.40
CA THR A 218 -11.77 -15.89 12.10
C THR A 218 -10.51 -16.66 11.71
N LEU A 219 -9.34 -16.04 11.90
CA LEU A 219 -8.05 -16.65 11.61
C LEU A 219 -7.75 -17.80 12.59
N SER A 220 -8.07 -17.64 13.87
CA SER A 220 -7.94 -18.69 14.89
C SER A 220 -8.71 -19.95 14.51
N LEU A 221 -9.95 -19.80 14.03
CA LEU A 221 -10.75 -20.93 13.53
C LEU A 221 -10.12 -21.59 12.29
N ALA A 222 -9.49 -20.81 11.42
CA ALA A 222 -8.82 -21.32 10.22
C ALA A 222 -7.54 -22.12 10.54
N VAL A 223 -6.84 -21.77 11.63
CA VAL A 223 -5.57 -22.40 12.04
C VAL A 223 -5.76 -23.77 12.69
N ILE A 224 -6.95 -24.10 13.23
CA ILE A 224 -7.25 -25.37 13.94
C ILE A 224 -6.80 -26.62 13.16
N SER A 225 -6.84 -26.56 11.82
CA SER A 225 -6.60 -27.71 10.95
C SER A 225 -5.13 -27.90 10.50
N VAL A 226 -4.19 -27.11 11.05
CA VAL A 226 -2.76 -27.15 10.70
C VAL A 226 -1.87 -27.15 11.95
N LYS A 227 -0.60 -27.54 11.79
CA LYS A 227 0.39 -27.64 12.87
C LYS A 227 1.68 -26.85 12.63
N THR A 228 1.88 -26.37 11.41
CA THR A 228 3.08 -25.64 10.97
C THR A 228 2.64 -24.43 10.17
N ILE A 229 3.51 -23.41 10.11
CA ILE A 229 3.36 -22.27 9.21
C ILE A 229 4.41 -22.38 8.11
N ASP A 230 3.93 -22.70 6.92
CA ASP A 230 4.65 -22.75 5.66
C ASP A 230 3.70 -22.30 4.52
N ILE A 231 4.19 -22.20 3.29
CA ILE A 231 3.39 -21.66 2.18
C ILE A 231 2.13 -22.51 1.90
N HIS A 232 2.19 -23.83 2.09
CA HIS A 232 1.07 -24.74 1.83
C HIS A 232 0.02 -24.66 2.94
N THR A 233 0.45 -24.61 4.21
CA THR A 233 -0.50 -24.45 5.31
C THR A 233 -1.11 -23.04 5.34
N LEU A 234 -0.37 -22.01 4.92
CA LEU A 234 -0.89 -20.66 4.80
C LEU A 234 -1.94 -20.52 3.69
N ASP A 235 -1.81 -21.24 2.57
CA ASP A 235 -2.91 -21.33 1.60
C ASP A 235 -4.19 -21.88 2.26
N LYS A 236 -4.08 -23.01 2.96
CA LYS A 236 -5.24 -23.63 3.64
C LYS A 236 -5.85 -22.70 4.68
N ILE A 237 -5.02 -22.04 5.50
CA ILE A 237 -5.47 -21.07 6.50
C ILE A 237 -6.22 -19.92 5.81
N ARG A 238 -5.61 -19.29 4.80
CA ARG A 238 -6.21 -18.14 4.11
C ARG A 238 -7.49 -18.51 3.37
N SER A 239 -7.53 -19.68 2.75
CA SER A 239 -8.73 -20.21 2.10
C SER A 239 -9.87 -20.45 3.11
N THR A 240 -9.55 -21.03 4.28
CA THR A 240 -10.53 -21.26 5.36
C THR A 240 -10.97 -19.95 6.01
N PHE A 241 -10.07 -18.98 6.16
CA PHE A 241 -10.39 -17.65 6.66
C PHE A 241 -11.48 -16.98 5.81
N VAL A 242 -11.34 -17.02 4.48
CA VAL A 242 -12.35 -16.48 3.57
C VAL A 242 -13.71 -17.15 3.79
N ASP A 243 -13.76 -18.48 3.89
CA ASP A 243 -15.02 -19.20 4.12
C ASP A 243 -15.67 -18.81 5.46
N ASN A 244 -14.88 -18.79 6.54
CA ASN A 244 -15.35 -18.41 7.87
C ASN A 244 -15.87 -16.98 7.88
N TYR A 245 -15.12 -16.04 7.30
CA TYR A 245 -15.45 -14.62 7.28
C TYR A 245 -16.84 -14.36 6.66
N PHE A 246 -17.13 -14.97 5.50
CA PHE A 246 -18.41 -14.79 4.82
C PHE A 246 -19.53 -15.65 5.40
N SER A 247 -19.26 -16.88 5.85
CA SER A 247 -20.29 -17.75 6.44
C SER A 247 -20.79 -17.23 7.79
N MET A 248 -19.92 -16.58 8.57
CA MET A 248 -20.27 -15.89 9.81
C MET A 248 -20.97 -14.54 9.57
N GLY A 249 -21.07 -14.07 8.31
CA GLY A 249 -21.68 -12.80 7.96
C GLY A 249 -20.91 -11.58 8.45
N LEU A 250 -19.59 -11.70 8.67
CA LEU A 250 -18.76 -10.61 9.17
C LEU A 250 -18.62 -9.48 8.15
N ASP A 251 -18.74 -9.79 6.85
CA ASP A 251 -18.75 -8.84 5.75
C ASP A 251 -19.83 -7.76 5.87
N LYS A 252 -20.95 -8.06 6.53
CA LYS A 252 -22.03 -7.10 6.77
C LYS A 252 -21.65 -6.03 7.80
N ASN A 253 -20.85 -6.41 8.78
CA ASN A 253 -20.44 -5.53 9.87
C ASN A 253 -19.06 -4.91 9.62
N TYR A 254 -18.20 -5.60 8.87
CA TYR A 254 -16.80 -5.24 8.66
C TYR A 254 -16.39 -5.20 7.18
N PRO A 255 -17.14 -4.54 6.27
CA PRO A 255 -17.03 -4.71 4.82
C PRO A 255 -15.62 -4.50 4.27
N ASN A 256 -14.97 -5.57 3.82
CA ASN A 256 -13.59 -5.54 3.37
C ASN A 256 -13.46 -5.87 1.87
N VAL A 257 -12.96 -4.91 1.09
CA VAL A 257 -12.77 -5.06 -0.36
C VAL A 257 -11.75 -6.14 -0.71
N LEU A 258 -10.69 -6.28 0.08
CA LEU A 258 -9.66 -7.29 -0.13
C LEU A 258 -10.25 -8.70 0.05
N PHE A 259 -11.03 -8.90 1.12
CA PHE A 259 -11.63 -10.22 1.38
C PHE A 259 -12.73 -10.56 0.37
N SER A 260 -13.47 -9.55 -0.09
CA SER A 260 -14.40 -9.70 -1.22
C SER A 260 -13.67 -10.12 -2.50
N TYR A 261 -12.48 -9.58 -2.73
CA TYR A 261 -11.62 -9.96 -3.85
C TYR A 261 -11.03 -11.37 -3.69
N GLN A 262 -10.60 -11.76 -2.50
CA GLN A 262 -10.17 -13.13 -2.20
C GLN A 262 -11.29 -14.15 -2.41
N LYS A 263 -12.54 -13.81 -2.05
CA LYS A 263 -13.71 -14.63 -2.37
C LYS A 263 -13.91 -14.78 -3.88
N LYS A 264 -13.80 -13.70 -4.65
CA LYS A 264 -13.87 -13.76 -6.12
C LYS A 264 -12.76 -14.66 -6.70
N LEU A 265 -11.53 -14.55 -6.20
CA LEU A 265 -10.41 -15.44 -6.56
C LEU A 265 -10.74 -16.90 -6.27
N LYS A 266 -11.34 -17.18 -5.11
CA LYS A 266 -11.74 -18.53 -4.71
C LYS A 266 -12.80 -19.13 -5.60
N GLU A 267 -13.87 -18.36 -5.87
CA GLU A 267 -14.96 -18.77 -6.76
C GLU A 267 -14.47 -19.00 -8.20
N ALA A 268 -13.44 -18.28 -8.63
CA ALA A 268 -12.78 -18.49 -9.91
C ALA A 268 -11.74 -19.62 -9.92
N GLY A 269 -11.46 -20.27 -8.78
CA GLY A 269 -10.48 -21.37 -8.68
C GLY A 269 -9.01 -20.92 -8.66
N HIS A 270 -8.74 -19.66 -8.34
CA HIS A 270 -7.40 -19.06 -8.41
C HIS A 270 -6.79 -18.69 -7.05
N LEU A 271 -7.51 -18.88 -5.94
CA LEU A 271 -7.06 -18.45 -4.62
C LEU A 271 -5.73 -19.10 -4.19
N GLU A 272 -5.52 -20.38 -4.50
CA GLU A 272 -4.28 -21.08 -4.15
C GLU A 272 -3.06 -20.45 -4.83
N ALA A 273 -3.11 -20.31 -6.16
CA ALA A 273 -2.03 -19.67 -6.92
C ALA A 273 -1.77 -18.22 -6.46
N TYR A 274 -2.84 -17.50 -6.12
CA TYR A 274 -2.75 -16.16 -5.57
C TYR A 274 -2.08 -16.13 -4.18
N ASN A 275 -2.42 -17.06 -3.28
CA ASN A 275 -1.81 -17.15 -1.95
C ASN A 275 -0.31 -17.47 -2.06
N HIS A 276 0.05 -18.40 -2.94
CA HIS A 276 1.44 -18.72 -3.25
C HIS A 276 2.20 -17.50 -3.81
N TRP A 277 1.58 -16.73 -4.71
CA TRP A 277 2.18 -15.50 -5.25
C TRP A 277 2.39 -14.41 -4.19
N ILE A 278 1.37 -14.13 -3.34
CA ILE A 278 1.48 -13.11 -2.30
C ILE A 278 2.61 -13.43 -1.32
N LEU A 279 2.85 -14.71 -1.02
CA LEU A 279 3.80 -15.16 0.01
C LEU A 279 5.11 -15.70 -0.57
N MET A 280 5.32 -15.63 -1.89
CA MET A 280 6.42 -16.29 -2.59
C MET A 280 7.82 -15.95 -2.07
N LYS A 281 8.03 -14.75 -1.51
CA LYS A 281 9.34 -14.34 -0.97
C LYS A 281 9.57 -14.72 0.49
N GLY A 282 8.58 -15.35 1.13
CA GLY A 282 8.75 -15.97 2.45
C GLY A 282 9.52 -17.28 2.40
N ASP A 283 9.31 -18.04 1.32
CA ASP A 283 9.94 -19.33 1.05
C ASP A 283 10.00 -19.56 -0.47
N GLU A 284 11.06 -19.06 -1.10
CA GLU A 284 11.21 -19.08 -2.56
C GLU A 284 11.34 -20.51 -3.10
N ASP A 285 12.06 -21.38 -2.38
CA ASP A 285 12.24 -22.78 -2.79
C ASP A 285 10.91 -23.53 -2.78
N ALA A 286 10.08 -23.35 -1.73
CA ALA A 286 8.76 -23.97 -1.68
C ALA A 286 7.82 -23.44 -2.76
N PHE A 287 7.87 -22.13 -3.06
CA PHE A 287 7.11 -21.54 -4.15
C PHE A 287 7.53 -22.09 -5.52
N ASP A 288 8.83 -22.12 -5.80
CA ASP A 288 9.38 -22.60 -7.08
C ASP A 288 9.02 -24.07 -7.32
N ASN A 289 9.13 -24.91 -6.29
CA ASN A 289 8.70 -26.32 -6.35
C ASN A 289 7.20 -26.44 -6.64
N TRP A 290 6.36 -25.73 -5.90
CA TRP A 290 4.91 -25.75 -6.12
C TRP A 290 4.55 -25.27 -7.53
N GLN A 291 5.16 -24.19 -8.01
CA GLN A 291 4.90 -23.63 -9.34
C GLN A 291 5.30 -24.61 -10.44
N ALA A 292 6.44 -25.29 -10.30
CA ALA A 292 6.89 -26.30 -11.25
C ALA A 292 5.90 -27.48 -11.35
N GLU A 293 5.35 -27.93 -10.23
CA GLU A 293 4.35 -29.00 -10.17
C GLU A 293 2.95 -28.55 -10.62
N ASN A 294 2.64 -27.25 -10.53
CA ASN A 294 1.31 -26.68 -10.79
C ASN A 294 1.29 -25.69 -11.98
N LYS A 295 2.14 -25.91 -12.99
CA LYS A 295 2.34 -24.97 -14.11
C LYS A 295 1.05 -24.51 -14.78
N GLU A 296 0.14 -25.42 -15.12
CA GLU A 296 -1.13 -25.06 -15.76
C GLU A 296 -2.01 -24.19 -14.85
N LYS A 297 -2.08 -24.52 -13.56
CA LYS A 297 -2.82 -23.73 -12.55
C LYS A 297 -2.23 -22.32 -12.43
N TRP A 298 -0.90 -22.22 -12.42
CA TRP A 298 -0.19 -20.95 -12.37
C TRP A 298 -0.46 -20.10 -13.63
N ASP A 299 -0.31 -20.68 -14.81
CA ASP A 299 -0.51 -19.97 -16.09
C ASP A 299 -1.95 -19.46 -16.20
N ASN A 300 -2.94 -20.27 -15.81
CA ASN A 300 -4.36 -19.87 -15.75
C ASN A 300 -4.60 -18.72 -14.76
N PHE A 301 -3.98 -18.76 -13.58
CA PHE A 301 -4.05 -17.66 -12.62
C PHE A 301 -3.45 -16.36 -13.18
N VAL A 302 -2.26 -16.41 -13.79
CA VAL A 302 -1.59 -15.23 -14.34
C VAL A 302 -2.45 -14.56 -15.41
N LEU A 303 -3.03 -15.37 -16.33
CA LEU A 303 -3.96 -14.88 -17.34
C LEU A 303 -5.17 -14.21 -16.70
N TRP A 304 -5.86 -14.91 -15.79
CA TRP A 304 -7.05 -14.37 -15.12
C TRP A 304 -6.75 -13.09 -14.35
N PHE A 305 -5.66 -13.05 -13.59
CA PHE A 305 -5.27 -11.93 -12.73
C PHE A 305 -4.87 -10.68 -13.52
N SER A 306 -4.38 -10.84 -14.75
CA SER A 306 -4.10 -9.73 -15.66
C SER A 306 -5.35 -8.95 -16.04
N GLU A 307 -6.50 -9.63 -16.16
CA GLU A 307 -7.78 -9.05 -16.55
C GLU A 307 -8.66 -8.69 -15.34
N ASN A 308 -8.45 -9.36 -14.20
CA ASN A 308 -9.34 -9.33 -13.04
C ASN A 308 -8.75 -8.69 -11.78
N GLY A 309 -7.63 -7.98 -11.87
CA GLY A 309 -6.96 -7.36 -10.72
C GLY A 309 -7.88 -6.52 -9.84
N LEU A 310 -7.55 -6.42 -8.55
CA LEU A 310 -8.25 -5.58 -7.57
C LEU A 310 -8.33 -4.13 -8.06
N LYS A 311 -9.55 -3.58 -8.11
CA LYS A 311 -9.81 -2.19 -8.51
C LYS A 311 -10.31 -1.40 -7.32
N LEU A 312 -9.57 -0.36 -6.93
CA LEU A 312 -9.92 0.52 -5.82
C LEU A 312 -10.33 1.91 -6.32
N ASN A 313 -11.37 2.48 -5.70
CA ASN A 313 -11.87 3.82 -5.97
C ASN A 313 -12.68 4.35 -4.77
N ASP A 314 -13.21 5.56 -4.84
CA ASP A 314 -13.95 6.19 -3.75
C ASP A 314 -15.15 5.36 -3.23
N GLY A 315 -15.80 4.58 -4.10
CA GLY A 315 -16.91 3.70 -3.75
C GLY A 315 -16.50 2.26 -3.42
N ASN A 316 -15.23 1.90 -3.59
CA ASN A 316 -14.70 0.56 -3.37
C ASN A 316 -13.29 0.66 -2.79
N LYS A 317 -13.19 1.00 -1.50
CA LYS A 317 -11.92 1.20 -0.78
C LYS A 317 -11.99 0.65 0.65
N PHE A 318 -10.81 0.37 1.19
CA PHE A 318 -10.62 -0.05 2.57
C PHE A 318 -9.60 0.86 3.23
N TYR A 319 -9.95 1.42 4.38
CA TYR A 319 -9.03 2.17 5.23
C TYR A 319 -9.38 1.93 6.69
N ARG A 320 -8.35 1.86 7.54
CA ARG A 320 -8.45 1.57 8.97
C ARG A 320 -9.50 2.43 9.68
N GLY A 321 -9.56 3.72 9.36
CA GLY A 321 -10.53 4.66 9.95
C GLY A 321 -12.01 4.37 9.65
N GLN A 322 -12.34 3.28 8.92
CA GLN A 322 -13.70 2.74 8.80
C GLN A 322 -14.12 1.89 10.03
N TYR A 323 -13.17 1.52 10.90
CA TYR A 323 -13.34 0.49 11.94
C TYR A 323 -12.94 0.92 13.33
#